data_AF-A0A7K2MEQ8-F1
#
_entry.id   AF-A0A7K2MEQ8-F1
#
_cell.length_a   1.000
_cell.length_b   1.000
_cell.length_c   1.000
_cell.angle_alpha   90.00
_cell.angle_beta   90.00
_cell.angle_gamma   90.00
#
_symmetry.space_group_name_H-M   'P 1'
#
loop_
_entity.id
_entity.type
_entity.pdbx_description
1 polymer ?
#
loop_
_entity_poly.entity_id
_entity_poly.type
_entity_poly.pdbx_seq_one_letter_code
_entity_poly.pdbx_strand_id
1 'polypeptide(L)' 'MTHNTVDPATITPQMAARIRTWRCDEGYSWRAVAQAASELWGSEWGGNQLFGEDLCVAAAKLLGENPDREPWN' A
#
# COMPACT_ATOMS: atom_id res chain seq x y z
N MET A 1 7.01 -6.93 -12.71
CA MET A 1 8.07 -7.56 -11.88
C MET A 1 7.56 -7.49 -10.46
N THR A 2 7.43 -8.60 -9.73
CA THR A 2 7.02 -8.55 -8.32
C THR A 2 8.21 -8.05 -7.53
N HIS A 3 8.22 -6.75 -7.23
CA HIS A 3 9.09 -6.23 -6.20
C HIS A 3 8.58 -6.80 -4.86
N ASN A 4 9.50 -7.23 -4.01
CA ASN A 4 9.17 -7.81 -2.70
C ASN A 4 9.70 -6.87 -1.63
N THR A 5 9.39 -5.58 -1.75
CA THR A 5 9.88 -4.54 -0.84
C THR A 5 9.10 -4.51 0.48
N VAL A 6 7.93 -5.15 0.50
CA VAL A 6 7.08 -5.33 1.67
C VAL A 6 6.94 -6.81 1.98
N ASP A 7 7.16 -7.21 3.23
CA ASP A 7 6.75 -8.53 3.71
C ASP A 7 5.25 -8.49 4.06
N PRO A 8 4.38 -9.23 3.34
CA PRO A 8 2.94 -9.24 3.62
C PRO A 8 2.60 -9.64 5.06
N ALA A 9 3.46 -10.42 5.73
CA ALA A 9 3.25 -10.82 7.12
C ALA A 9 3.32 -9.63 8.10
N THR A 10 3.94 -8.52 7.68
CA THR A 10 4.03 -7.29 8.48
C THR A 10 2.84 -6.36 8.30
N ILE A 11 2.01 -6.57 7.26
CA ILE A 11 0.76 -5.81 7.07
C ILE A 11 -0.35 -6.45 7.89
N THR A 12 -0.88 -5.70 8.85
CA THR A 12 -2.08 -6.09 9.59
C THR A 12 -3.36 -5.72 8.84
N PRO A 13 -4.52 -6.33 9.13
CA PRO A 13 -5.80 -5.94 8.53
C PRO A 13 -6.14 -4.46 8.71
N GLN A 14 -5.78 -3.86 9.84
CA GLN A 14 -5.99 -2.43 10.09
C GLN A 14 -5.11 -1.55 9.19
N MET A 15 -3.86 -1.95 8.96
CA MET A 15 -2.97 -1.27 8.02
C MET A 15 -3.50 -1.37 6.59
N ALA A 16 -3.93 -2.56 6.17
CA ALA A 16 -4.51 -2.78 4.85
C ALA A 16 -5.76 -1.92 4.61
N ALA A 17 -6.67 -1.84 5.58
CA ALA A 17 -7.85 -0.97 5.50
C ALA A 17 -7.45 0.51 5.36
N ARG A 18 -6.44 0.97 6.11
CA ARG A 18 -5.93 2.34 6.00
C ARG A 18 -5.31 2.63 4.64
N ILE A 19 -4.48 1.71 4.12
CA ILE A 19 -3.86 1.82 2.79
C ILE A 19 -4.94 1.89 1.71
N ARG A 20 -5.98 1.06 1.81
CA ARG A 20 -7.13 1.10 0.91
C ARG A 20 -7.80 2.47 0.93
N THR A 21 -8.07 3.02 2.10
CA THR A 21 -8.68 4.37 2.22
C THR A 21 -7.81 5.43 1.55
N TRP A 22 -6.50 5.43 1.80
CA TRP A 22 -5.60 6.38 1.12
C TRP A 22 -5.64 6.23 -0.39
N ARG A 23 -5.48 5.01 -0.91
CA ARG A 23 -5.38 4.77 -2.35
C ARG A 23 -6.71 4.99 -3.08
N CYS A 24 -7.80 4.47 -2.52
CA CYS A 24 -9.08 4.32 -3.21
C CYS A 24 -10.06 5.44 -2.88
N ASP A 25 -10.11 5.89 -1.62
CA ASP A 25 -11.10 6.86 -1.16
C ASP A 25 -10.53 8.28 -1.17
N GLU A 26 -9.26 8.46 -0.81
CA GLU A 26 -8.56 9.76 -0.78
C GLU A 26 -7.76 10.04 -2.06
N GLY A 27 -7.63 9.06 -2.97
CA GLY A 27 -6.99 9.23 -4.28
C GLY A 27 -5.47 9.39 -4.23
N TYR A 28 -4.80 8.86 -3.20
CA TYR A 28 -3.35 8.94 -3.08
C TYR A 28 -2.68 8.21 -4.25
N SER A 29 -1.62 8.81 -4.80
CA SER A 29 -0.69 8.08 -5.67
C SER A 29 0.10 7.05 -4.86
N TRP A 30 0.69 6.04 -5.52
CA TRP A 30 1.54 5.07 -4.82
C TRP A 30 2.68 5.73 -4.03
N ARG A 31 3.29 6.79 -4.58
CA ARG A 31 4.31 7.57 -3.86
C ARG A 31 3.76 8.23 -2.59
N ALA A 32 2.54 8.74 -2.64
CA ALA A 32 1.89 9.35 -1.47
C ALA A 32 1.52 8.31 -0.41
N VAL A 33 1.05 7.12 -0.83
CA VAL A 33 0.83 5.98 0.09
C VAL A 33 2.13 5.58 0.78
N ALA A 34 3.22 5.45 0.02
CA ALA A 34 4.53 5.13 0.55
C ALA A 34 5.03 6.15 1.59
N GLN A 35 4.87 7.45 1.28
CA GLN A 35 5.23 8.53 2.18
C GLN A 35 4.41 8.48 3.48
N ALA A 36 3.08 8.36 3.37
CA ALA A 36 2.18 8.30 4.52
C ALA A 36 2.44 7.05 5.38
N ALA A 37 2.70 5.90 4.77
CA ALA A 37 3.07 4.67 5.48
C ALA A 37 4.42 4.81 6.20
N SER A 38 5.39 5.46 5.56
CA SER A 38 6.71 5.72 6.16
C SER A 38 6.62 6.65 7.36
N GLU A 39 5.81 7.70 7.27
CA GLU A 39 5.58 8.65 8.37
C GLU A 39 4.78 8.02 9.51
N LEU A 40 3.76 7.22 9.20
CA LEU A 40 2.87 6.64 10.21
C LEU A 40 3.45 5.41 10.91
N TRP A 41 4.18 4.55 10.18
CA TRP A 41 4.69 3.27 10.70
C TRP A 41 6.21 3.19 10.77
N GLY A 42 6.94 4.26 10.41
CA GLY A 42 8.38 4.37 10.63
C GLY A 42 9.22 3.53 9.65
N SER A 43 8.95 3.66 8.35
CA SER A 43 9.73 2.99 7.30
C SER A 43 10.74 3.95 6.66
N GLU A 44 11.92 3.46 6.28
CA GLU A 44 12.96 4.29 5.62
C GLU A 44 12.71 4.51 4.12
N TRP A 45 11.62 3.97 3.57
CA TRP A 45 11.34 4.02 2.12
C TRP A 45 10.85 5.38 1.64
N GLY A 46 10.28 6.21 2.52
CA GLY A 46 9.68 7.51 2.16
C GLY A 46 8.67 7.37 1.01
N GLY A 47 8.63 8.35 0.11
CA GLY A 47 7.78 8.35 -1.09
C GLY A 47 8.21 7.41 -2.23
N ASN A 48 8.85 6.27 -1.93
CA ASN A 48 9.28 5.32 -2.95
C ASN A 48 8.08 4.70 -3.69
N GLN A 49 8.09 4.80 -5.02
CA GLN A 49 6.97 4.33 -5.86
C GLN A 49 6.76 2.82 -5.77
N LEU A 50 7.82 2.02 -5.87
CA LEU A 50 7.71 0.55 -5.87
C LEU A 50 7.25 0.04 -4.50
N PHE A 51 7.73 0.67 -3.42
CA PHE A 51 7.24 0.38 -2.08
C PHE A 51 5.75 0.70 -1.92
N GLY A 52 5.32 1.85 -2.45
CA GLY A 52 3.90 2.22 -2.45
C GLY A 52 3.00 1.29 -3.24
N GLU A 53 3.48 0.81 -4.38
CA GLU A 53 2.79 -0.19 -5.21
C GLU A 53 2.69 -1.52 -4.47
N ASP A 54 3.80 -2.01 -3.91
CA ASP A 54 3.83 -3.25 -3.13
C ASP A 54 2.93 -3.19 -1.89
N LEU A 55 2.87 -2.05 -1.19
CA LEU A 55 1.92 -1.80 -0.08
C LEU A 55 0.46 -1.92 -0.54
N CYS A 56 0.11 -1.30 -1.67
CA CYS A 56 -1.24 -1.37 -2.23
C CYS A 56 -1.60 -2.81 -2.65
N VAL A 57 -0.68 -3.51 -3.30
CA VAL A 57 -0.86 -4.91 -3.71
C VAL A 57 -1.04 -5.83 -2.51
N ALA A 58 -0.20 -5.68 -1.48
CA ALA A 58 -0.29 -6.47 -0.26
C ALA A 58 -1.61 -6.20 0.49
N ALA A 59 -2.00 -4.93 0.60
CA ALA A 59 -3.27 -4.54 1.22
C ALA A 59 -4.48 -5.11 0.49
N ALA A 60 -4.55 -4.96 -0.84
CA ALA A 60 -5.64 -5.49 -1.66
C ALA A 60 -5.77 -7.01 -1.49
N LYS A 61 -4.66 -7.76 -1.61
CA LYS A 61 -4.65 -9.21 -1.43
C LYS A 61 -5.12 -9.62 -0.03
N LEU A 62 -4.69 -8.91 1.01
CA LEU A 62 -5.08 -9.20 2.39
C LEU A 62 -6.56 -8.93 2.65
N LEU A 63 -7.14 -7.95 1.96
CA LEU A 63 -8.59 -7.65 2.00
C LEU A 63 -9.41 -8.54 1.06
N GLY A 64 -8.77 -9.41 0.26
CA GLY A 64 -9.45 -10.24 -0.73
C GLY A 64 -9.89 -9.49 -1.99
N GLU A 65 -9.33 -8.31 -2.24
CA GLU A 65 -9.59 -7.47 -3.40
C GLU A 65 -8.56 -7.69 -4.51
N ASN A 66 -8.90 -7.28 -5.74
CA ASN A 66 -8.00 -7.36 -6.88
C ASN A 66 -7.24 -6.03 -7.07
N PRO A 67 -5.91 -5.99 -6.90
CA PRO A 67 -5.11 -4.76 -7.04
C PRO A 67 -5.02 -4.23 -8.47
N ASP A 68 -5.25 -5.06 -9.49
CA ASP A 68 -5.13 -4.67 -10.90
C ASP A 68 -6.42 -4.04 -11.46
N ARG A 69 -7.46 -3.92 -10.63
CA ARG A 69 -8.77 -3.37 -11.00
C ARG A 69 -9.13 -2.18 -10.12
N GLU A 70 -10.07 -1.37 -10.60
CA GLU A 70 -10.70 -0.35 -9.77
C GLU A 70 -11.22 -0.97 -8.46
N PRO A 71 -11.02 -0.31 -7.31
CA PRO A 71 -10.57 1.09 -7.17
C PRO A 71 -9.04 1.29 -7.05
N TRP A 72 -8.23 0.24 -7.18
CA TRP A 72 -6.78 0.30 -6.91
C TRP A 72 -5.95 0.83 -8.09
N ASN A 73 -6.43 0.64 -9.32
CA ASN A 73 -5.72 0.92 -10.58
C ASN A 73 -6.58 1.75 -11.53
#